data_AF-A0A0C1IRV0-F1
#
_entry.id   AF-A0A0C1IRV0-F1
#
_cell.length_a   1.000
_cell.length_b   1.000
_cell.length_c   1.000
_cell.angle_alpha   90.00
_cell.angle_beta   90.00
_cell.angle_gamma   90.00
#
_symmetry.space_group_name_H-M   'P 1'
#
loop_
_entity.id
_entity.type
_entity.pdbx_description
1 polymer ?
#
loop_
_entity_poly.entity_id
_entity_poly.type
_entity_poly.pdbx_seq_one_letter_code
_entity_poly.pdbx_strand_id
1 'polypeptide(L)'
;MLWSLLKILVFVAIIGLLAMGAGYLMESSGGVQITVAGTEYTLGPLQSVIALGILVFAVWLFFKLLTLLIATLKFLNGDETALTRYFDRSREKRGYQALADGLMALASGEGRVAMTKANKAEKLLNKPELTNLLVAQAAEMTGDTKKASETYKKLVANNATRFVGVRGIMKQKLAEGDDETARKLAEKALALKPRHEETQDVLLNLQTKAQDWAGARSTLSSKLKAGYLPRDVFKRRDAVLALSEAKLLLDDTATVEQQEHAIEANRLSPDLVPAAAMAARAYIEKGKVRAATKILKKAWEAQPHPDLAHAFAEIAPDETPEQRIKRFTALTRIHPENMETRLILAELNIVAEDFPEARRALGDVVEKQGDARAYTLMAAIERGEGASDAVVQGWLAKALNAPRGPQWVCDNCHDIQAEWAPVCQNCGSFDTLSWQTPQTPEIATATGVHMLPLIVGALEDQSETEEASDTEEVEVDEVIDASAEPVDAGDEKRA
;
A
#
# COMPACT_ATOMS: atom_id res chain seq x y z
N MET A 1 26.34 72.68 11.74
CA MET A 1 26.60 73.89 12.57
C MET A 1 25.46 74.91 12.51
N LEU A 2 24.88 75.22 11.34
CA LEU A 2 23.80 76.23 11.19
C LEU A 2 22.55 75.99 12.06
N TRP A 3 22.13 74.74 12.25
CA TRP A 3 20.98 74.42 13.12
C TRP A 3 21.24 74.73 14.60
N SER A 4 22.48 74.57 15.06
CA SER A 4 22.84 74.91 16.45
C SER A 4 22.95 76.43 16.63
N LEU A 5 23.44 77.15 15.62
CA LEU A 5 23.50 78.60 15.61
C LEU A 5 22.09 79.23 15.61
N LEU A 6 21.16 78.67 14.83
CA LEU A 6 19.75 79.07 14.85
C LEU A 6 19.10 78.85 16.22
N LYS A 7 19.34 77.70 16.86
CA LYS A 7 18.84 77.42 18.22
C LYS A 7 19.35 78.44 19.24
N ILE A 8 20.63 78.81 19.17
CA ILE A 8 21.22 79.80 20.07
C ILE A 8 20.65 81.19 19.79
N LEU A 9 20.53 81.60 18.53
CA LEU A 9 20.00 82.91 18.15
C LEU A 9 18.52 83.06 18.55
N VAL A 10 17.72 82.00 18.35
CA VAL A 10 16.32 81.95 18.82
C VAL A 10 16.26 81.97 20.35
N PHE A 11 17.13 81.24 21.05
CA PHE A 11 17.18 81.25 22.52
C PHE A 11 17.54 82.64 23.08
N VAL A 12 18.53 83.32 22.50
CA VAL A 12 18.92 84.68 22.88
C VAL A 12 17.80 85.69 22.56
N ALA A 13 17.13 85.55 21.41
CA ALA A 13 15.98 86.39 21.06
C ALA A 13 14.81 86.20 22.05
N ILE A 14 14.54 84.96 22.47
CA ILE A 14 13.52 84.65 23.49
C ILE A 14 13.90 85.26 24.84
N ILE A 15 15.16 85.14 25.28
CA ILE A 15 15.63 85.76 26.53
C ILE A 15 15.51 87.28 26.45
N GLY A 16 15.90 87.90 25.33
CA GLY A 16 15.79 89.34 25.13
C GLY A 16 14.34 89.83 25.20
N LEU A 17 13.41 89.12 24.55
CA LEU A 17 11.98 89.41 24.62
C LEU A 17 11.42 89.21 26.04
N LEU A 18 11.84 88.17 26.76
CA LEU A 18 11.45 87.96 28.15
C LEU A 18 11.98 89.05 29.08
N ALA A 19 13.21 89.53 28.87
CA ALA A 19 13.79 90.63 29.63
C ALA A 19 13.07 91.96 29.35
N MET A 20 12.74 92.26 28.09
CA MET A 20 11.91 93.43 27.72
C MET A 20 10.51 93.34 28.33
N GLY A 21 9.88 92.16 28.23
CA GLY A 21 8.56 91.92 28.82
C GLY A 21 8.58 92.08 30.34
N ALA A 22 9.61 91.57 31.02
CA ALA A 22 9.80 91.76 32.46
C ALA A 22 10.00 93.23 32.84
N GLY A 23 10.77 93.99 32.06
CA GLY A 23 10.97 95.43 32.25
C GLY A 23 9.67 96.23 32.14
N TYR A 24 8.89 95.99 31.08
CA TYR A 24 7.59 96.64 30.88
C TYR A 24 6.58 96.28 31.97
N LEU A 25 6.67 95.06 32.50
CA LEU A 25 5.83 94.60 33.58
C LEU A 25 6.20 95.23 34.95
N MET A 26 7.47 95.57 35.17
CA MET A 26 7.91 96.28 36.38
C MET A 26 7.37 97.71 36.45
N GLU A 27 7.14 98.35 35.30
CA GLU A 27 6.61 99.73 35.20
C GLU A 27 5.07 99.80 35.18
N SER A 28 4.39 98.66 35.03
CA SER A 28 2.93 98.57 35.00
C SER A 28 2.31 98.65 36.40
N SER A 29 1.55 99.71 36.71
CA SER A 29 0.80 99.84 37.96
C SER A 29 -0.52 99.04 37.92
N GLY A 30 -0.44 97.73 38.11
CA GLY A 30 -1.59 96.82 38.22
C GLY A 30 -1.18 95.48 38.84
N GLY A 31 -1.52 95.27 40.11
CA GLY A 31 -1.25 94.04 40.86
C GLY A 31 -2.48 93.12 40.93
N VAL A 32 -2.27 91.85 41.26
CA VAL A 32 -3.35 90.89 41.54
C VAL A 32 -3.45 90.71 43.06
N GLN A 33 -4.65 90.90 43.61
CA GLN A 33 -4.95 90.64 45.02
C GLN A 33 -5.40 89.19 45.16
N ILE A 34 -4.67 88.40 45.96
CA ILE A 34 -5.02 87.01 46.24
C ILE A 34 -5.40 86.90 47.72
N THR A 35 -6.63 86.48 47.99
CA THR A 35 -7.12 86.23 49.35
C THR A 35 -7.05 84.74 49.63
N VAL A 36 -6.19 84.33 50.56
CA VAL A 36 -6.06 82.93 51.00
C VAL A 36 -6.30 82.86 52.50
N ALA A 37 -7.23 82.02 52.94
CA ALA A 37 -7.55 81.80 54.35
C ALA A 37 -7.84 83.10 55.14
N GLY A 38 -8.49 84.08 54.50
CA GLY A 38 -8.90 85.34 55.14
C GLY A 38 -7.79 86.39 55.29
N THR A 39 -6.59 86.15 54.75
CA THR A 39 -5.49 87.14 54.72
C THR A 39 -5.31 87.66 53.30
N GLU A 40 -5.27 88.99 53.15
CA GLU A 40 -5.10 89.66 51.86
C GLU A 40 -3.62 89.84 51.54
N TYR A 41 -3.16 89.21 50.45
CA TYR A 41 -1.82 89.43 49.92
C TYR A 41 -1.93 90.25 48.63
N THR A 42 -1.41 91.48 48.67
CA THR A 42 -1.27 92.34 47.50
C THR A 42 0.05 92.02 46.80
N LEU A 43 -0.02 91.29 45.69
CA LEU A 43 1.18 90.97 44.91
C LEU A 43 1.47 92.14 43.95
N GLY A 44 2.72 92.60 43.96
CA GLY A 44 3.22 93.51 42.93
C GLY A 44 3.21 92.84 41.54
N PRO A 45 3.23 93.60 40.44
CA PRO A 45 3.15 93.08 39.06
C PRO A 45 4.14 91.95 38.76
N LEU A 46 5.39 92.10 39.22
CA LEU A 46 6.45 91.09 39.08
C LEU A 46 6.13 89.81 39.87
N GLN A 47 5.59 89.95 41.08
CA GLN A 47 5.24 88.83 41.94
C GLN A 47 4.04 88.06 41.38
N SER A 48 3.08 88.73 40.72
CA SER A 48 1.96 88.08 40.06
C SER A 48 2.40 87.17 38.90
N VAL A 49 3.41 87.57 38.11
CA VAL A 49 3.95 86.73 37.03
C VAL A 49 4.76 85.56 37.56
N ILE A 50 5.54 85.76 38.63
CA ILE A 50 6.25 84.65 39.29
C ILE A 50 5.24 83.65 39.87
N ALA A 51 4.19 84.14 40.55
CA ALA A 51 3.14 83.30 41.09
C ALA A 51 2.40 82.50 40.00
N LEU A 52 2.10 83.14 38.86
CA LEU A 52 1.51 82.46 37.70
C LEU A 52 2.44 81.38 37.13
N GLY A 53 3.75 81.66 37.02
CA GLY A 53 4.74 80.68 36.58
C GLY A 53 4.84 79.48 37.50
N ILE A 54 4.85 79.70 38.83
CA ILE A 54 4.82 78.64 39.84
C ILE A 54 3.53 77.82 39.73
N LEU A 55 2.39 78.47 39.54
CA LEU A 55 1.11 77.79 39.37
C LEU A 55 1.09 76.90 38.11
N VAL A 56 1.56 77.41 36.97
CA VAL A 56 1.65 76.63 35.73
C VAL A 56 2.59 75.44 35.90
N PHE A 57 3.74 75.64 36.55
CA PHE A 57 4.68 74.56 36.85
C PHE A 57 4.08 73.51 37.80
N ALA A 58 3.38 73.94 38.85
CA ALA A 58 2.71 73.06 39.79
C ALA A 58 1.61 72.23 39.10
N VAL A 59 0.81 72.84 38.23
CA VAL A 59 -0.20 72.13 37.42
C VAL A 59 0.46 71.14 36.47
N TRP A 60 1.52 71.53 35.77
CA TRP A 60 2.28 70.63 34.90
C TRP A 60 2.87 69.44 35.66
N LEU A 61 3.48 69.70 36.82
CA LEU A 61 4.04 68.67 37.69
C LEU A 61 2.96 67.72 38.21
N PHE A 62 1.80 68.27 38.62
CA PHE A 62 0.65 67.48 39.05
C PHE A 62 0.15 66.55 37.95
N PHE A 63 -0.03 67.05 36.72
CA PHE A 63 -0.40 66.19 35.59
C PHE A 63 0.65 65.12 35.28
N LYS A 64 1.96 65.43 35.42
CA LYS A 64 3.02 64.44 35.26
C LYS A 64 3.00 63.36 36.34
N LEU A 65 2.79 63.74 37.60
CA LEU A 65 2.64 62.80 38.71
C LEU A 65 1.38 61.95 38.55
N LEU A 66 0.26 62.52 38.09
CA LEU A 66 -0.97 61.79 37.82
C LEU A 66 -0.79 60.78 36.66
N THR A 67 -0.08 61.17 35.60
CA THR A 67 0.26 60.25 34.50
C THR A 67 1.13 59.09 34.99
N LEU A 68 2.11 59.38 35.87
CA LEU A 68 2.97 58.37 36.48
C LEU A 68 2.18 57.43 37.38
N LEU A 69 1.28 57.96 38.22
CA LEU A 69 0.38 57.20 39.08
C LEU A 69 -0.51 56.25 38.25
N ILE A 70 -1.15 56.76 37.19
CA ILE A 70 -1.99 55.96 36.28
C ILE A 70 -1.16 54.86 35.60
N ALA A 71 0.07 55.16 35.17
CA ALA A 71 0.96 54.17 34.58
C ALA A 71 1.35 53.07 35.57
N THR A 72 1.65 53.42 36.83
CA THR A 72 1.94 52.44 37.89
C THR A 72 0.72 51.59 38.26
N LEU A 73 -0.47 52.17 38.30
CA LEU A 73 -1.71 51.41 38.56
C LEU A 73 -2.06 50.47 37.40
N LYS A 74 -1.86 50.89 36.15
CA LYS A 74 -2.01 50.01 34.98
C LYS A 74 -1.00 48.87 34.95
N PHE A 75 0.24 49.12 35.38
CA PHE A 75 1.27 48.09 35.52
C PHE A 75 0.89 47.05 36.59
N LEU A 76 0.33 47.49 37.71
CA LEU A 76 -0.12 46.59 38.79
C LEU A 76 -1.40 45.81 38.41
N ASN A 77 -2.27 46.40 37.60
CA ASN A 77 -3.52 45.79 37.12
C ASN A 77 -3.37 44.91 35.86
N GLY A 78 -2.14 44.68 35.37
CA GLY A 78 -1.89 43.71 34.30
C GLY A 78 -2.25 44.17 32.89
N ASP A 79 -2.25 45.48 32.63
CA ASP A 79 -2.52 46.03 31.30
C ASP A 79 -1.28 45.81 30.39
N GLU A 80 -1.47 45.21 29.22
CA GLU A 80 -0.43 44.79 28.28
C GLU A 80 0.51 45.95 27.88
N THR A 81 1.70 45.99 28.49
CA THR A 81 2.72 47.01 28.19
C THR A 81 3.70 46.53 27.12
N ALA A 82 4.46 47.47 26.54
CA ALA A 82 5.46 47.20 25.48
C ALA A 82 6.52 46.11 25.85
N LEU A 83 6.70 45.81 27.13
CA LEU A 83 7.58 44.76 27.64
C LEU A 83 7.05 43.35 27.37
N THR A 84 5.76 43.06 27.59
CA THR A 84 5.16 41.75 27.26
C THR A 84 5.29 41.47 25.76
N ARG A 85 5.04 42.47 24.91
CA ARG A 85 5.21 42.36 23.45
C ARG A 85 6.65 41.99 23.01
N TYR A 86 7.67 42.41 23.76
CA TYR A 86 9.07 42.04 23.48
C TYR A 86 9.39 40.60 23.95
N PHE A 87 8.92 40.20 25.14
CA PHE A 87 9.12 38.84 25.64
C PHE A 87 8.31 37.79 24.86
N ASP A 88 7.11 38.12 24.41
CA ASP A 88 6.28 37.25 23.58
C ASP A 88 6.92 36.99 22.22
N ARG A 89 7.50 38.02 21.58
CA ARG A 89 8.27 37.84 20.34
C ARG A 89 9.49 36.94 20.52
N SER A 90 10.21 37.08 21.64
CA SER A 90 11.36 36.23 21.95
C SER A 90 10.95 34.78 22.27
N ARG A 91 9.82 34.59 22.95
CA ARG A 91 9.23 33.29 23.23
C ARG A 91 8.78 32.60 21.94
N GLU A 92 8.06 33.31 21.08
CA GLU A 92 7.57 32.80 19.81
C GLU A 92 8.73 32.42 18.88
N LYS A 93 9.76 33.26 18.75
CA LYS A 93 10.97 32.94 17.96
C LYS A 93 11.67 31.67 18.47
N ARG A 94 11.82 31.52 19.79
CA ARG A 94 12.39 30.30 20.39
C ARG A 94 11.49 29.08 20.20
N GLY A 95 10.18 29.28 20.20
CA GLY A 95 9.19 28.23 19.94
C GLY A 95 9.26 27.72 18.51
N TYR A 96 9.32 28.61 17.52
CA TYR A 96 9.48 28.23 16.12
C TYR A 96 10.85 27.61 15.85
N GLN A 97 11.91 28.08 16.50
CA GLN A 97 13.21 27.41 16.42
C GLN A 97 13.14 25.98 16.96
N ALA A 98 12.49 25.77 18.12
CA ALA A 98 12.30 24.44 18.67
C ALA A 98 11.45 23.54 17.75
N LEU A 99 10.42 24.10 17.10
CA LEU A 99 9.62 23.40 16.10
C LEU A 99 10.47 22.97 14.90
N ALA A 100 11.28 23.88 14.35
CA ALA A 100 12.17 23.63 13.22
C ALA A 100 13.22 22.56 13.57
N ASP A 101 13.91 22.70 14.71
CA ASP A 101 14.85 21.71 15.21
C ASP A 101 14.19 20.33 15.39
N GLY A 102 12.94 20.30 15.87
CA GLY A 102 12.18 19.07 16.05
C GLY A 102 11.81 18.40 14.74
N LEU A 103 11.40 19.16 13.72
CA LEU A 103 11.14 18.65 12.38
C LEU A 103 12.41 18.11 11.71
N MET A 104 13.55 18.79 11.89
CA MET A 104 14.85 18.31 11.40
C MET A 104 15.24 17.00 12.09
N ALA A 105 15.06 16.91 13.41
CA ALA A 105 15.32 15.67 14.15
C ALA A 105 14.42 14.51 13.69
N LEU A 106 13.14 14.75 13.39
CA LEU A 106 12.27 13.73 12.79
C LEU A 106 12.79 13.28 11.42
N ALA A 107 13.15 14.22 10.55
CA ALA A 107 13.68 13.90 9.23
C ALA A 107 14.98 13.09 9.30
N SER A 108 15.81 13.33 10.31
CA SER A 108 17.04 12.58 10.58
C SER A 108 16.84 11.26 11.33
N GLY A 109 15.60 10.88 11.69
CA GLY A 109 15.31 9.66 12.45
C GLY A 109 15.63 9.75 13.96
N GLU A 110 15.93 10.94 14.48
CA GLU A 110 16.26 11.17 15.88
C GLU A 110 15.02 11.37 16.76
N GLY A 111 14.20 10.32 16.91
CA GLY A 111 12.89 10.39 17.59
C GLY A 111 12.92 11.00 19.01
N ARG A 112 13.93 10.67 19.83
CA ARG A 112 14.03 11.21 21.21
C ARG A 112 14.35 12.72 21.22
N VAL A 113 15.22 13.16 20.31
CA VAL A 113 15.57 14.58 20.16
C VAL A 113 14.36 15.33 19.64
N ALA A 114 13.69 14.79 18.62
CA ALA A 114 12.43 15.31 18.10
C ALA A 114 11.38 15.49 19.20
N MET A 115 11.18 14.47 20.04
CA MET A 115 10.24 14.51 21.17
C MET A 115 10.58 15.64 22.16
N THR A 116 11.86 15.78 22.51
CA THR A 116 12.33 16.82 23.44
C THR A 116 12.08 18.23 22.87
N LYS A 117 12.38 18.42 21.59
CA LYS A 117 12.15 19.69 20.87
C LYS A 117 10.66 19.96 20.69
N ALA A 118 9.84 18.94 20.45
CA ALA A 118 8.39 19.03 20.32
C ALA A 118 7.73 19.50 21.61
N ASN A 119 8.06 18.89 22.76
CA ASN A 119 7.54 19.31 24.07
C ASN A 119 7.98 20.76 24.40
N LYS A 120 9.19 21.16 23.97
CA LYS A 120 9.65 22.55 24.12
C LYS A 120 8.86 23.51 23.25
N ALA A 121 8.59 23.15 21.99
CA ALA A 121 7.78 23.95 21.08
C ALA A 121 6.33 24.10 21.59
N GLU A 122 5.72 23.03 22.12
CA GLU A 122 4.39 23.04 22.73
C GLU A 122 4.27 24.09 23.85
N LYS A 123 5.19 24.06 24.82
CA LYS A 123 5.24 25.04 25.93
C LYS A 123 5.45 26.48 25.47
N LEU A 124 6.23 26.67 24.41
CA LEU A 124 6.62 28.01 23.95
C LEU A 124 5.58 28.63 23.01
N LEU A 125 4.96 27.86 22.12
CA LEU A 125 4.08 28.40 21.08
C LEU A 125 2.61 28.46 21.49
N ASN A 126 2.14 27.57 22.37
CA ASN A 126 0.70 27.42 22.69
C ASN A 126 -0.18 27.29 21.42
N LYS A 127 0.35 26.71 20.33
CA LYS A 127 -0.35 26.47 19.06
C LYS A 127 -0.55 24.96 18.87
N PRO A 128 -1.57 24.36 19.53
CA PRO A 128 -1.74 22.92 19.59
C PRO A 128 -1.88 22.25 18.22
N GLU A 129 -2.35 22.96 17.19
CA GLU A 129 -2.51 22.42 15.83
C GLU A 129 -1.19 21.95 15.23
N LEU A 130 -0.12 22.73 15.44
CA LEU A 130 1.21 22.46 14.88
C LEU A 130 2.04 21.60 15.83
N THR A 131 1.98 21.90 17.13
CA THR A 131 2.84 21.24 18.11
C THR A 131 2.37 19.82 18.41
N ASN A 132 1.06 19.55 18.44
CA ASN A 132 0.55 18.19 18.64
C ASN A 132 0.91 17.27 17.47
N LEU A 133 0.98 17.76 16.22
CA LEU A 133 1.43 16.95 15.10
C LEU A 133 2.88 16.50 15.28
N LEU A 134 3.76 17.45 15.62
CA LEU A 134 5.17 17.15 15.88
C LEU A 134 5.33 16.17 17.06
N VAL A 135 4.58 16.36 18.14
CA VAL A 135 4.58 15.46 19.30
C VAL A 135 4.10 14.05 18.93
N ALA A 136 3.02 13.93 18.14
CA ALA A 136 2.49 12.64 17.71
C ALA A 136 3.47 11.87 16.82
N GLN A 137 4.07 12.54 15.82
CA GLN A 137 5.06 11.92 14.94
C GLN A 137 6.34 11.53 15.69
N ALA A 138 6.79 12.34 16.66
CA ALA A 138 7.93 12.00 17.50
C ALA A 138 7.63 10.80 18.41
N ALA A 139 6.43 10.74 18.99
CA ALA A 139 5.98 9.60 19.78
C ALA A 139 6.00 8.31 18.95
N GLU A 140 5.43 8.35 17.75
CA GLU A 140 5.40 7.24 16.79
C GLU A 140 6.81 6.74 16.44
N MET A 141 7.74 7.66 16.12
CA MET A 141 9.13 7.33 15.81
C MET A 141 9.89 6.71 17.00
N THR A 142 9.52 7.08 18.23
CA THR A 142 10.10 6.48 19.45
C THR A 142 9.41 5.18 19.90
N GLY A 143 8.36 4.74 19.20
CA GLY A 143 7.57 3.57 19.57
C GLY A 143 6.55 3.79 20.69
N ASP A 144 6.34 5.05 21.15
CA ASP A 144 5.32 5.40 22.14
C ASP A 144 3.95 5.54 21.46
N THR A 145 3.36 4.40 21.10
CA THR A 145 2.08 4.31 20.37
C THR A 145 0.91 4.90 21.16
N LYS A 146 0.96 4.80 22.50
CA LYS A 146 -0.07 5.36 23.39
C LYS A 146 -0.07 6.88 23.35
N LYS A 147 1.09 7.52 23.55
CA LYS A 147 1.19 8.98 23.48
C LYS A 147 0.87 9.50 22.07
N ALA A 148 1.32 8.79 21.03
CA ALA A 148 0.96 9.12 19.65
C ALA A 148 -0.56 9.10 19.45
N SER A 149 -1.23 8.03 19.88
CA SER A 149 -2.70 7.87 19.76
C SER A 149 -3.47 8.96 20.49
N GLU A 150 -3.10 9.25 21.74
CA GLU A 150 -3.71 10.32 22.54
C GLU A 150 -3.53 11.69 21.87
N THR A 151 -2.36 11.94 21.30
CA THR A 151 -2.04 13.21 20.64
C THR A 151 -2.76 13.35 19.30
N TYR A 152 -2.85 12.29 18.50
CA TYR A 152 -3.65 12.28 17.27
C TYR A 152 -5.14 12.49 17.57
N LYS A 153 -5.69 11.91 18.65
CA LYS A 153 -7.08 12.18 19.08
C LYS A 153 -7.32 13.66 19.38
N LYS A 154 -6.35 14.37 19.98
CA LYS A 154 -6.43 15.83 20.16
C LYS A 154 -6.50 16.57 18.81
N LEU A 155 -5.75 16.11 17.81
CA LEU A 155 -5.80 16.68 16.46
C LEU A 155 -7.13 16.44 15.73
N VAL A 156 -7.84 15.34 16.04
CA VAL A 156 -9.16 15.03 15.46
C VAL A 156 -10.24 16.05 15.91
N ALA A 157 -10.11 16.61 17.11
CA ALA A 157 -11.07 17.57 17.66
C ALA A 157 -11.15 18.88 16.86
N ASN A 158 -10.04 19.36 16.29
CA ASN A 158 -10.01 20.59 15.50
C ASN A 158 -10.23 20.31 14.00
N ASN A 159 -11.15 21.05 13.37
CA ASN A 159 -11.46 20.95 11.94
C ASN A 159 -10.21 21.05 11.04
N ALA A 160 -9.27 21.94 11.36
CA ALA A 160 -8.08 22.19 10.54
C ALA A 160 -7.10 21.00 10.53
N THR A 161 -6.99 20.28 11.65
CA THR A 161 -6.04 19.17 11.82
C THR A 161 -6.70 17.79 11.74
N ARG A 162 -8.02 17.73 11.65
CA ARG A 162 -8.79 16.48 11.73
C ARG A 162 -8.30 15.42 10.75
N PHE A 163 -8.07 15.80 9.50
CA PHE A 163 -7.59 14.87 8.48
C PHE A 163 -6.26 14.22 8.89
N VAL A 164 -5.31 15.01 9.39
CA VAL A 164 -3.99 14.51 9.79
C VAL A 164 -4.10 13.61 11.03
N GLY A 165 -4.95 13.98 11.99
CA GLY A 165 -5.24 13.15 13.16
C GLY A 165 -5.82 11.79 12.78
N VAL A 166 -6.84 11.75 11.91
CA VAL A 166 -7.45 10.50 11.44
C VAL A 166 -6.43 9.66 10.67
N ARG A 167 -5.64 10.27 9.77
CA ARG A 167 -4.60 9.58 9.01
C ARG A 167 -3.51 8.98 9.90
N GLY A 168 -3.10 9.70 10.95
CA GLY A 168 -2.13 9.20 11.93
C GLY A 168 -2.63 7.95 12.64
N ILE A 169 -3.85 8.00 13.18
CA ILE A 169 -4.47 6.84 13.86
C ILE A 169 -4.65 5.68 12.88
N MET A 170 -5.05 5.95 11.63
CA MET A 170 -5.19 4.94 10.59
C MET A 170 -3.86 4.20 10.34
N LYS A 171 -2.74 4.91 10.25
CA LYS A 171 -1.40 4.30 10.08
C LYS A 171 -1.00 3.44 11.28
N GLN A 172 -1.31 3.88 12.49
CA GLN A 172 -1.09 3.06 13.69
C GLN A 172 -1.92 1.77 13.64
N LYS A 173 -3.19 1.85 13.24
CA LYS A 173 -4.05 0.66 13.10
C LYS A 173 -3.57 -0.32 12.05
N LEU A 174 -3.07 0.18 10.92
CA LEU A 174 -2.41 -0.65 9.91
C LEU A 174 -1.17 -1.36 10.48
N ALA A 175 -0.34 -0.66 11.25
CA ALA A 175 0.85 -1.24 11.87
C ALA A 175 0.50 -2.29 12.95
N GLU A 176 -0.67 -2.17 13.59
CA GLU A 176 -1.22 -3.14 14.55
C GLU A 176 -1.91 -4.33 13.87
N GLY A 177 -2.12 -4.30 12.55
CA GLY A 177 -2.89 -5.32 11.80
C GLY A 177 -4.41 -5.20 11.96
N ASP A 178 -4.91 -4.09 12.52
CA ASP A 178 -6.34 -3.79 12.71
C ASP A 178 -6.92 -3.16 11.43
N ASP A 179 -7.03 -3.99 10.39
CA ASP A 179 -7.48 -3.59 9.05
C ASP A 179 -8.93 -3.09 9.04
N GLU A 180 -9.79 -3.66 9.89
CA GLU A 180 -11.19 -3.24 9.97
C GLU A 180 -11.33 -1.81 10.47
N THR A 181 -10.61 -1.45 11.54
CA THR A 181 -10.61 -0.08 12.05
C THR A 181 -9.89 0.86 11.11
N ALA A 182 -8.77 0.41 10.51
CA ALA A 182 -8.06 1.18 9.50
C ALA A 182 -8.96 1.53 8.30
N ARG A 183 -9.81 0.60 7.84
CA ARG A 183 -10.76 0.82 6.72
C ARG A 183 -11.76 1.91 7.07
N LYS A 184 -12.39 1.84 8.24
CA LYS A 184 -13.34 2.87 8.73
C LYS A 184 -12.67 4.24 8.90
N LEU A 185 -11.38 4.27 9.30
CA LEU A 185 -10.61 5.51 9.41
C LEU A 185 -10.25 6.07 8.03
N ALA A 186 -9.91 5.22 7.06
CA ALA A 186 -9.65 5.62 5.69
C ALA A 186 -10.90 6.22 5.01
N GLU A 187 -12.07 5.62 5.19
CA GLU A 187 -13.36 6.17 4.75
C GLU A 187 -13.61 7.57 5.34
N LYS A 188 -13.43 7.73 6.65
CA LYS A 188 -13.55 9.02 7.33
C LYS A 188 -12.52 10.04 6.81
N ALA A 189 -11.29 9.61 6.55
CA ALA A 189 -10.25 10.48 6.02
C ALA A 189 -10.59 10.97 4.60
N LEU A 190 -11.15 10.12 3.74
CA LEU A 190 -11.61 10.52 2.41
C LEU A 190 -12.87 11.38 2.43
N ALA A 191 -13.77 11.19 3.41
CA ALA A 191 -14.88 12.12 3.62
C ALA A 191 -14.38 13.55 3.92
N LEU A 192 -13.21 13.69 4.56
CA LEU A 192 -12.58 14.98 4.85
C LEU A 192 -11.77 15.53 3.66
N LYS A 193 -11.01 14.67 2.99
CA LYS A 193 -10.21 15.01 1.80
C LYS A 193 -10.39 13.97 0.68
N PRO A 194 -11.42 14.09 -0.16
CA PRO A 194 -11.76 13.08 -1.17
C PRO A 194 -10.69 12.82 -2.22
N ARG A 195 -9.80 13.80 -2.48
CA ARG A 195 -8.74 13.74 -3.50
C ARG A 195 -7.36 13.37 -2.93
N HIS A 196 -7.28 12.84 -1.71
CA HIS A 196 -5.99 12.42 -1.14
C HIS A 196 -5.59 11.02 -1.64
N GLU A 197 -4.65 10.97 -2.59
CA GLU A 197 -4.25 9.77 -3.33
C GLU A 197 -3.82 8.60 -2.42
N GLU A 198 -2.84 8.82 -1.51
CA GLU A 198 -2.33 7.77 -0.62
C GLU A 198 -3.44 7.13 0.25
N THR A 199 -4.46 7.92 0.65
CA THR A 199 -5.59 7.37 1.43
C THR A 199 -6.56 6.60 0.54
N GLN A 200 -6.72 7.00 -0.72
CA GLN A 200 -7.49 6.21 -1.69
C GLN A 200 -6.82 4.86 -1.97
N ASP A 201 -5.49 4.81 -2.05
CA ASP A 201 -4.75 3.55 -2.24
C ASP A 201 -4.88 2.63 -1.04
N VAL A 202 -4.70 3.18 0.18
CA VAL A 202 -4.91 2.43 1.42
C VAL A 202 -6.34 1.91 1.51
N LEU A 203 -7.34 2.75 1.23
CA LEU A 203 -8.74 2.32 1.29
C LEU A 203 -9.04 1.23 0.26
N LEU A 204 -8.57 1.39 -0.99
CA LEU A 204 -8.77 0.41 -2.05
C LEU A 204 -8.21 -0.95 -1.63
N ASN A 205 -6.97 -0.99 -1.14
CA ASN A 205 -6.33 -2.23 -0.69
C ASN A 205 -7.08 -2.88 0.49
N LEU A 206 -7.51 -2.08 1.46
CA LEU A 206 -8.28 -2.57 2.61
C LEU A 206 -9.66 -3.11 2.20
N GLN A 207 -10.33 -2.43 1.26
CA GLN A 207 -11.62 -2.87 0.72
C GLN A 207 -11.46 -4.17 -0.08
N THR A 208 -10.45 -4.28 -0.94
CA THR A 208 -10.20 -5.52 -1.70
C THR A 208 -9.81 -6.68 -0.78
N LYS A 209 -9.03 -6.43 0.28
CA LYS A 209 -8.68 -7.45 1.28
C LYS A 209 -9.90 -7.90 2.09
N ALA A 210 -10.79 -6.98 2.42
CA ALA A 210 -12.06 -7.26 3.09
C ALA A 210 -13.17 -7.75 2.14
N GLN A 211 -12.86 -7.95 0.85
CA GLN A 211 -13.82 -8.33 -0.20
C GLN A 211 -15.03 -7.38 -0.32
N ASP A 212 -14.87 -6.12 0.07
CA ASP A 212 -15.84 -5.03 -0.10
C ASP A 212 -15.73 -4.47 -1.53
N TRP A 213 -16.18 -5.26 -2.51
CA TRP A 213 -16.01 -4.96 -3.93
C TRP A 213 -16.79 -3.70 -4.36
N ALA A 214 -18.01 -3.52 -3.88
CA ALA A 214 -18.80 -2.32 -4.14
C ALA A 214 -18.11 -1.05 -3.61
N GLY A 215 -17.55 -1.13 -2.39
CA GLY A 215 -16.71 -0.07 -1.83
C GLY A 215 -15.47 0.21 -2.68
N ALA A 216 -14.75 -0.86 -3.08
CA ALA A 216 -13.57 -0.76 -3.93
C ALA A 216 -13.86 -0.10 -5.29
N ARG A 217 -14.98 -0.45 -5.95
CA ARG A 217 -15.41 0.16 -7.22
C ARG A 217 -15.71 1.65 -7.07
N SER A 218 -16.33 2.06 -5.95
CA SER A 218 -16.57 3.47 -5.63
C SER A 218 -15.27 4.26 -5.42
N THR A 219 -14.32 3.68 -4.69
CA THR A 219 -12.99 4.24 -4.47
C THR A 219 -12.21 4.35 -5.79
N LEU A 220 -12.24 3.31 -6.62
CA LEU A 220 -11.59 3.26 -7.93
C LEU A 220 -12.16 4.34 -8.87
N SER A 221 -13.49 4.49 -8.90
CA SER A 221 -14.17 5.55 -9.66
C SER A 221 -13.79 6.95 -9.19
N SER A 222 -13.57 7.12 -7.88
CA SER A 222 -13.11 8.39 -7.31
C SER A 222 -11.66 8.69 -7.69
N LYS A 223 -10.78 7.69 -7.75
CA LYS A 223 -9.39 7.83 -8.26
C LYS A 223 -9.37 8.29 -9.72
N LEU A 224 -10.20 7.67 -10.58
CA LEU A 224 -10.34 8.06 -11.98
C LEU A 224 -10.79 9.52 -12.11
N LYS A 225 -11.85 9.93 -11.39
CA LYS A 225 -12.36 11.31 -11.40
C LYS A 225 -11.34 12.33 -10.89
N ALA A 226 -10.50 11.94 -9.92
CA ALA A 226 -9.47 12.81 -9.37
C ALA A 226 -8.27 13.01 -10.31
N GLY A 227 -8.10 12.15 -11.32
CA GLY A 227 -7.01 12.19 -12.30
C GLY A 227 -5.78 11.36 -11.95
N TYR A 228 -5.85 10.51 -10.91
CA TYR A 228 -4.71 9.69 -10.44
C TYR A 228 -4.63 8.31 -11.10
N LEU A 229 -5.54 7.99 -12.02
CA LEU A 229 -5.62 6.67 -12.63
C LEU A 229 -5.86 6.76 -14.15
N PRO A 230 -4.99 6.17 -14.98
CA PRO A 230 -5.24 6.03 -16.41
C PRO A 230 -6.53 5.24 -16.71
N ARG A 231 -7.19 5.52 -17.84
CA ARG A 231 -8.51 4.93 -18.16
C ARG A 231 -8.44 3.44 -18.46
N ASP A 232 -7.35 2.99 -19.04
CA ASP A 232 -7.02 1.59 -19.32
C ASP A 232 -6.82 0.81 -18.01
N VAL A 233 -5.99 1.33 -17.09
CA VAL A 233 -5.79 0.73 -15.76
C VAL A 233 -7.10 0.69 -14.96
N PHE A 234 -7.91 1.75 -15.05
CA PHE A 234 -9.25 1.76 -14.45
C PHE A 234 -10.13 0.62 -14.97
N LYS A 235 -10.21 0.43 -16.30
CA LYS A 235 -11.05 -0.62 -16.90
C LYS A 235 -10.59 -2.02 -16.47
N ARG A 236 -9.28 -2.26 -16.45
CA ARG A 236 -8.71 -3.54 -15.99
C ARG A 236 -9.05 -3.80 -14.53
N ARG A 237 -8.81 -2.84 -13.64
CA ARG A 237 -9.10 -2.97 -12.21
C ARG A 237 -10.60 -3.12 -11.94
N ASP A 238 -11.45 -2.41 -12.66
CA ASP A 238 -12.91 -2.56 -12.56
C ASP A 238 -13.36 -3.95 -13.05
N ALA A 239 -12.72 -4.50 -14.08
CA ALA A 239 -12.93 -5.88 -14.51
C ALA A 239 -12.53 -6.90 -13.44
N VAL A 240 -11.39 -6.71 -12.78
CA VAL A 240 -10.93 -7.57 -11.68
C VAL A 240 -11.92 -7.54 -10.51
N LEU A 241 -12.44 -6.36 -10.15
CA LEU A 241 -13.45 -6.23 -9.11
C LEU A 241 -14.76 -6.94 -9.49
N ALA A 242 -15.27 -6.70 -10.71
CA ALA A 242 -16.48 -7.37 -11.20
C ALA A 242 -16.33 -8.90 -11.28
N LEU A 243 -15.15 -9.40 -11.68
CA LEU A 243 -14.84 -10.82 -11.66
C LEU A 243 -14.85 -11.40 -10.24
N SER A 244 -14.35 -10.63 -9.27
CA SER A 244 -14.32 -11.03 -7.86
C SER A 244 -15.72 -11.08 -7.25
N GLU A 245 -16.58 -10.12 -7.60
CA GLU A 245 -18.01 -10.14 -7.26
C GLU A 245 -18.69 -11.40 -7.83
N ALA A 246 -18.41 -11.75 -9.07
CA ALA A 246 -18.98 -12.94 -9.70
C ALA A 246 -18.55 -14.25 -9.01
N LYS A 247 -17.28 -14.35 -8.55
CA LYS A 247 -16.73 -15.54 -7.86
C LYS A 247 -17.29 -15.74 -6.46
N LEU A 248 -17.56 -14.68 -5.68
CA LEU A 248 -18.02 -14.83 -4.29
C LEU A 248 -19.38 -15.51 -4.12
N LEU A 249 -20.21 -15.45 -5.15
CA LEU A 249 -21.58 -15.94 -5.12
C LEU A 249 -21.66 -17.45 -5.51
N LEU A 250 -20.53 -18.18 -5.53
CA LEU A 250 -20.42 -19.57 -6.01
C LEU A 250 -20.98 -20.66 -5.07
N ASP A 251 -21.65 -20.30 -3.97
CA ASP A 251 -22.33 -21.26 -3.10
C ASP A 251 -23.77 -21.52 -3.61
N ASP A 252 -23.92 -22.63 -4.33
CA ASP A 252 -25.15 -23.25 -4.87
C ASP A 252 -25.97 -22.42 -5.89
N THR A 253 -25.71 -22.71 -7.17
CA THR A 253 -26.30 -22.17 -8.41
C THR A 253 -25.93 -20.72 -8.74
N ALA A 254 -25.23 -20.55 -9.88
CA ALA A 254 -24.90 -19.23 -10.39
C ALA A 254 -26.18 -18.42 -10.67
N THR A 255 -26.42 -17.41 -9.86
CA THR A 255 -27.46 -16.40 -10.05
C THR A 255 -27.25 -15.65 -11.37
N VAL A 256 -28.34 -15.14 -11.94
CA VAL A 256 -28.30 -14.33 -13.17
C VAL A 256 -27.33 -13.14 -13.03
N GLU A 257 -27.28 -12.55 -11.83
CA GLU A 257 -26.40 -11.43 -11.47
C GLU A 257 -24.92 -11.81 -11.58
N GLN A 258 -24.51 -13.00 -11.13
CA GLN A 258 -23.13 -13.49 -11.30
C GLN A 258 -22.72 -13.62 -12.75
N GLN A 259 -23.62 -14.20 -13.56
CA GLN A 259 -23.37 -14.38 -14.98
C GLN A 259 -23.22 -13.00 -15.66
N GLU A 260 -23.99 -12.01 -15.23
CA GLU A 260 -23.86 -10.63 -15.72
C GLU A 260 -22.55 -9.98 -15.31
N HIS A 261 -22.11 -10.12 -14.05
CA HIS A 261 -20.82 -9.61 -13.58
C HIS A 261 -19.62 -10.25 -14.30
N ALA A 262 -19.65 -11.57 -14.54
CA ALA A 262 -18.61 -12.25 -15.30
C ALA A 262 -18.53 -11.73 -16.74
N ILE A 263 -19.68 -11.54 -17.39
CA ILE A 263 -19.76 -10.97 -18.75
C ILE A 263 -19.30 -9.50 -18.75
N GLU A 264 -19.67 -8.72 -17.74
CA GLU A 264 -19.22 -7.34 -17.56
C GLU A 264 -17.69 -7.27 -17.42
N ALA A 265 -17.10 -8.11 -16.57
CA ALA A 265 -15.66 -8.18 -16.36
C ALA A 265 -14.92 -8.41 -17.68
N ASN A 266 -15.32 -9.42 -18.46
CA ASN A 266 -14.71 -9.69 -19.76
C ASN A 266 -14.96 -8.57 -20.79
N ARG A 267 -16.10 -7.86 -20.72
CA ARG A 267 -16.35 -6.70 -21.59
C ARG A 267 -15.40 -5.54 -21.26
N LEU A 268 -15.07 -5.35 -19.98
CA LEU A 268 -14.16 -4.33 -19.49
C LEU A 268 -12.69 -4.65 -19.79
N SER A 269 -12.29 -5.92 -19.64
CA SER A 269 -10.94 -6.43 -19.95
C SER A 269 -11.02 -7.79 -20.68
N PRO A 270 -11.11 -7.80 -22.02
CA PRO A 270 -11.23 -9.03 -22.81
C PRO A 270 -9.98 -9.93 -22.82
N ASP A 271 -8.86 -9.38 -22.40
CA ASP A 271 -7.54 -10.02 -22.25
C ASP A 271 -7.35 -10.65 -20.86
N LEU A 272 -8.23 -10.38 -19.90
CA LEU A 272 -8.21 -11.01 -18.59
C LEU A 272 -8.72 -12.45 -18.71
N VAL A 273 -7.81 -13.39 -18.89
CA VAL A 273 -8.06 -14.84 -19.01
C VAL A 273 -9.15 -15.37 -18.06
N PRO A 274 -9.06 -15.17 -16.72
CA PRO A 274 -10.06 -15.72 -15.80
C PRO A 274 -11.45 -15.09 -16.01
N ALA A 275 -11.53 -13.83 -16.45
CA ALA A 275 -12.81 -13.21 -16.81
C ALA A 275 -13.38 -13.80 -18.10
N ALA A 276 -12.53 -14.03 -19.11
CA ALA A 276 -12.95 -14.63 -20.36
C ALA A 276 -13.45 -16.08 -20.17
N ALA A 277 -12.75 -16.89 -19.39
CA ALA A 277 -13.15 -18.25 -19.04
C ALA A 277 -14.49 -18.27 -18.29
N MET A 278 -14.64 -17.43 -17.27
CA MET A 278 -15.88 -17.36 -16.48
C MET A 278 -17.06 -16.81 -17.29
N ALA A 279 -16.85 -15.78 -18.11
CA ALA A 279 -17.87 -15.25 -19.02
C ALA A 279 -18.31 -16.30 -20.05
N ALA A 280 -17.37 -17.11 -20.57
CA ALA A 280 -17.69 -18.18 -21.49
C ALA A 280 -18.58 -19.25 -20.83
N ARG A 281 -18.27 -19.68 -19.62
CA ARG A 281 -19.12 -20.59 -18.82
C ARG A 281 -20.53 -20.03 -18.61
N ALA A 282 -20.63 -18.75 -18.24
CA ALA A 282 -21.92 -18.07 -18.13
C ALA A 282 -22.71 -18.05 -19.46
N TYR A 283 -22.04 -17.97 -20.61
CA TYR A 283 -22.71 -18.10 -21.91
C TYR A 283 -23.09 -19.55 -22.26
N ILE A 284 -22.28 -20.53 -21.86
CA ILE A 284 -22.56 -21.97 -22.03
C ILE A 284 -23.84 -22.34 -21.26
N GLU A 285 -23.94 -21.94 -19.99
CA GLU A 285 -25.14 -22.14 -19.16
C GLU A 285 -26.39 -21.49 -19.78
N LYS A 286 -26.23 -20.33 -20.42
CA LYS A 286 -27.31 -19.64 -21.18
C LYS A 286 -27.60 -20.26 -22.55
N GLY A 287 -26.94 -21.36 -22.94
CA GLY A 287 -27.06 -22.01 -24.26
C GLY A 287 -26.51 -21.18 -25.42
N LYS A 288 -25.72 -20.13 -25.16
CA LYS A 288 -25.20 -19.18 -26.15
C LYS A 288 -23.80 -19.58 -26.63
N VAL A 289 -23.70 -20.77 -27.22
CA VAL A 289 -22.44 -21.36 -27.73
C VAL A 289 -21.62 -20.39 -28.59
N ARG A 290 -22.25 -19.70 -29.55
CA ARG A 290 -21.55 -18.76 -30.45
C ARG A 290 -20.88 -17.60 -29.69
N ALA A 291 -21.48 -17.14 -28.59
CA ALA A 291 -20.92 -16.05 -27.78
C ALA A 291 -19.73 -16.55 -26.95
N ALA A 292 -19.85 -17.74 -26.34
CA ALA A 292 -18.77 -18.39 -25.62
C ALA A 292 -17.54 -18.61 -26.52
N THR A 293 -17.74 -19.21 -27.70
CA THR A 293 -16.67 -19.40 -28.70
C THR A 293 -15.99 -18.08 -29.06
N LYS A 294 -16.76 -17.00 -29.29
CA LYS A 294 -16.20 -15.70 -29.69
C LYS A 294 -15.32 -15.10 -28.59
N ILE A 295 -15.73 -15.18 -27.33
CA ILE A 295 -14.99 -14.63 -26.20
C ILE A 295 -13.69 -15.39 -25.98
N LEU A 296 -13.76 -16.72 -25.94
CA LEU A 296 -12.59 -17.56 -25.75
C LEU A 296 -11.59 -17.39 -26.89
N LYS A 297 -12.06 -17.32 -28.14
CA LYS A 297 -11.20 -17.05 -29.29
C LYS A 297 -10.47 -15.71 -29.17
N LYS A 298 -11.18 -14.64 -28.77
CA LYS A 298 -10.60 -13.31 -28.59
C LYS A 298 -9.55 -13.28 -27.46
N ALA A 299 -9.83 -13.95 -26.34
CA ALA A 299 -8.87 -14.05 -25.24
C ALA A 299 -7.64 -14.87 -25.66
N TRP A 300 -7.84 -15.94 -26.43
CA TRP A 300 -6.77 -16.76 -27.01
C TRP A 300 -5.87 -15.97 -27.97
N GLU A 301 -6.45 -15.07 -28.78
CA GLU A 301 -5.69 -14.16 -29.65
C GLU A 301 -4.76 -13.24 -28.85
N ALA A 302 -5.13 -12.86 -27.62
CA ALA A 302 -4.29 -12.05 -26.74
C ALA A 302 -3.22 -12.89 -26.02
N GLN A 303 -3.63 -14.01 -25.40
CA GLN A 303 -2.73 -14.92 -24.68
C GLN A 303 -3.32 -16.34 -24.69
N PRO A 304 -2.72 -17.30 -25.44
CA PRO A 304 -3.02 -18.72 -25.28
C PRO A 304 -2.83 -19.16 -23.83
N HIS A 305 -3.81 -19.85 -23.25
CA HIS A 305 -3.82 -20.20 -21.82
C HIS A 305 -4.64 -21.47 -21.53
N PRO A 306 -4.18 -22.38 -20.65
CA PRO A 306 -4.87 -23.64 -20.37
C PRO A 306 -6.34 -23.47 -19.92
N ASP A 307 -6.64 -22.53 -19.01
CA ASP A 307 -8.02 -22.23 -18.59
C ASP A 307 -8.98 -21.89 -19.73
N LEU A 308 -8.51 -21.22 -20.77
CA LEU A 308 -9.33 -20.91 -21.95
C LEU A 308 -9.63 -22.18 -22.75
N ALA A 309 -8.68 -23.09 -22.84
CA ALA A 309 -8.85 -24.39 -23.50
C ALA A 309 -9.81 -25.29 -22.73
N HIS A 310 -9.72 -25.33 -21.40
CA HIS A 310 -10.68 -26.03 -20.54
C HIS A 310 -12.10 -25.47 -20.71
N ALA A 311 -12.27 -24.15 -20.61
CA ALA A 311 -13.56 -23.51 -20.83
C ALA A 311 -14.08 -23.73 -22.28
N PHE A 312 -13.18 -23.86 -23.26
CA PHE A 312 -13.56 -24.20 -24.63
C PHE A 312 -14.01 -25.65 -24.74
N ALA A 313 -13.40 -26.59 -24.03
CA ALA A 313 -13.82 -28.00 -23.99
C ALA A 313 -15.27 -28.13 -23.46
N GLU A 314 -15.62 -27.37 -22.43
CA GLU A 314 -16.95 -27.36 -21.79
C GLU A 314 -18.11 -26.95 -22.73
N ILE A 315 -17.84 -26.32 -23.88
CA ILE A 315 -18.87 -25.95 -24.87
C ILE A 315 -19.62 -27.17 -25.43
N ALA A 316 -18.93 -28.30 -25.59
CA ALA A 316 -19.46 -29.51 -26.19
C ALA A 316 -18.88 -30.75 -25.49
N PRO A 317 -19.42 -31.13 -24.31
CA PRO A 317 -18.87 -32.24 -23.52
C PRO A 317 -19.03 -33.60 -24.21
N ASP A 318 -20.13 -33.80 -24.95
CA ASP A 318 -20.53 -35.09 -25.52
C ASP A 318 -19.96 -35.37 -26.93
N GLU A 319 -18.97 -34.59 -27.38
CA GLU A 319 -18.35 -34.78 -28.69
C GLU A 319 -17.28 -35.90 -28.67
N THR A 320 -17.15 -36.60 -29.79
CA THR A 320 -16.05 -37.57 -30.02
C THR A 320 -14.67 -36.87 -30.07
N PRO A 321 -13.56 -37.56 -29.79
CA PRO A 321 -12.22 -36.99 -29.87
C PRO A 321 -11.91 -36.30 -31.22
N GLU A 322 -12.34 -36.88 -32.34
CA GLU A 322 -12.11 -36.33 -33.68
C GLU A 322 -12.94 -35.06 -33.93
N GLN A 323 -14.19 -35.04 -33.43
CA GLN A 323 -15.03 -33.84 -33.46
C GLN A 323 -14.42 -32.71 -32.61
N ARG A 324 -13.86 -33.06 -31.44
CA ARG A 324 -13.17 -32.12 -30.56
C ARG A 324 -11.97 -31.48 -31.25
N ILE A 325 -11.08 -32.28 -31.84
CA ILE A 325 -9.94 -31.78 -32.62
C ILE A 325 -10.42 -30.79 -33.69
N LYS A 326 -11.44 -31.17 -34.48
CA LYS A 326 -11.99 -30.33 -35.53
C LYS A 326 -12.52 -28.99 -35.00
N ARG A 327 -13.19 -28.98 -33.85
CA ARG A 327 -13.70 -27.76 -33.21
C ARG A 327 -12.57 -26.89 -32.63
N PHE A 328 -11.57 -27.51 -32.01
CA PHE A 328 -10.40 -26.83 -31.44
C PHE A 328 -9.51 -26.18 -32.51
N THR A 329 -9.64 -26.54 -33.79
CA THR A 329 -9.00 -25.78 -34.89
C THR A 329 -9.33 -24.29 -34.88
N ALA A 330 -10.45 -23.88 -34.26
CA ALA A 330 -10.79 -22.47 -34.06
C ALA A 330 -9.82 -21.72 -33.14
N LEU A 331 -9.19 -22.43 -32.18
CA LEU A 331 -8.15 -21.90 -31.28
C LEU A 331 -6.75 -22.22 -31.81
N THR A 332 -6.49 -23.47 -32.21
CA THR A 332 -5.11 -23.92 -32.53
C THR A 332 -4.52 -23.32 -33.80
N ARG A 333 -5.34 -22.75 -34.69
CA ARG A 333 -4.86 -21.95 -35.83
C ARG A 333 -4.34 -20.57 -35.45
N ILE A 334 -4.61 -20.13 -34.22
CA ILE A 334 -4.19 -18.85 -33.68
C ILE A 334 -2.93 -19.11 -32.85
N HIS A 335 -1.84 -18.42 -33.17
CA HIS A 335 -0.53 -18.65 -32.56
C HIS A 335 -0.07 -20.13 -32.61
N PRO A 336 0.00 -20.76 -33.81
CA PRO A 336 0.31 -22.20 -33.94
C PRO A 336 1.69 -22.59 -33.37
N GLU A 337 2.61 -21.64 -33.32
CA GLU A 337 3.97 -21.81 -32.79
C GLU A 337 4.05 -21.57 -31.27
N ASN A 338 2.98 -21.08 -30.64
CA ASN A 338 2.96 -20.86 -29.20
C ASN A 338 2.94 -22.21 -28.47
N MET A 339 3.78 -22.33 -27.42
CA MET A 339 3.93 -23.56 -26.64
C MET A 339 2.59 -24.11 -26.15
N GLU A 340 1.73 -23.28 -25.56
CA GLU A 340 0.44 -23.74 -25.02
C GLU A 340 -0.47 -24.31 -26.13
N THR A 341 -0.45 -23.69 -27.32
CA THR A 341 -1.22 -24.18 -28.47
C THR A 341 -0.74 -25.57 -28.93
N ARG A 342 0.57 -25.80 -28.93
CA ARG A 342 1.17 -27.09 -29.27
C ARG A 342 0.89 -28.17 -28.22
N LEU A 343 0.99 -27.82 -26.93
CA LEU A 343 0.67 -28.72 -25.83
C LEU A 343 -0.79 -29.20 -25.90
N ILE A 344 -1.74 -28.30 -26.10
CA ILE A 344 -3.16 -28.66 -26.25
C ILE A 344 -3.39 -29.49 -27.51
N LEU A 345 -2.76 -29.15 -28.64
CA LEU A 345 -2.92 -29.95 -29.85
C LEU A 345 -2.38 -31.38 -29.65
N ALA A 346 -1.28 -31.54 -28.93
CA ALA A 346 -0.77 -32.86 -28.56
C ALA A 346 -1.74 -33.62 -27.64
N GLU A 347 -2.27 -32.98 -26.60
CA GLU A 347 -3.28 -33.57 -25.70
C GLU A 347 -4.52 -34.04 -26.45
N LEU A 348 -5.03 -33.22 -27.36
CA LEU A 348 -6.21 -33.56 -28.16
C LEU A 348 -5.97 -34.80 -29.04
N ASN A 349 -4.78 -34.91 -29.66
CA ASN A 349 -4.43 -36.05 -30.49
C ASN A 349 -4.14 -37.31 -29.66
N ILE A 350 -3.57 -37.18 -28.46
CA ILE A 350 -3.42 -38.31 -27.50
C ILE A 350 -4.80 -38.88 -27.14
N VAL A 351 -5.77 -38.01 -26.84
CA VAL A 351 -7.16 -38.44 -26.52
C VAL A 351 -7.86 -39.08 -27.72
N ALA A 352 -7.47 -38.72 -28.94
CA ALA A 352 -7.94 -39.35 -30.17
C ALA A 352 -7.11 -40.56 -30.61
N GLU A 353 -6.13 -40.99 -29.80
CA GLU A 353 -5.21 -42.09 -30.09
C GLU A 353 -4.37 -41.91 -31.38
N ASP A 354 -4.26 -40.68 -31.92
CA ASP A 354 -3.36 -40.33 -33.02
C ASP A 354 -2.01 -39.87 -32.45
N PHE A 355 -1.26 -40.83 -31.91
CA PHE A 355 0.06 -40.57 -31.33
C PHE A 355 1.08 -39.98 -32.33
N PRO A 356 1.12 -40.41 -33.61
CA PRO A 356 2.00 -39.79 -34.60
C PRO A 356 1.70 -38.30 -34.84
N GLU A 357 0.43 -37.88 -34.86
CA GLU A 357 0.07 -36.45 -34.94
C GLU A 357 0.37 -35.72 -33.64
N ALA A 358 0.13 -36.35 -32.47
CA ALA A 358 0.48 -35.76 -31.17
C ALA A 358 1.98 -35.45 -31.07
N ARG A 359 2.85 -36.37 -31.55
CA ARG A 359 4.30 -36.16 -31.64
C ARG A 359 4.65 -34.99 -32.56
N ARG A 360 4.01 -34.92 -33.73
CA ARG A 360 4.20 -33.82 -34.69
C ARG A 360 3.75 -32.47 -34.14
N ALA A 361 2.67 -32.46 -33.35
CA ALA A 361 2.16 -31.26 -32.68
C ALA A 361 3.12 -30.73 -31.61
N LEU A 362 3.73 -31.61 -30.80
CA LEU A 362 4.80 -31.20 -29.87
C LEU A 362 6.01 -30.65 -30.60
N GLY A 363 6.39 -31.24 -31.73
CA GLY A 363 7.52 -30.79 -32.55
C GLY A 363 8.79 -30.65 -31.72
N ASP A 364 9.40 -29.46 -31.74
CA ASP A 364 10.62 -29.11 -31.03
C ASP A 364 10.40 -28.50 -29.63
N VAL A 365 9.16 -28.51 -29.10
CA VAL A 365 8.85 -27.95 -27.77
C VAL A 365 9.68 -28.64 -26.69
N VAL A 366 9.79 -29.97 -26.73
CA VAL A 366 10.53 -30.75 -25.74
C VAL A 366 12.03 -30.40 -25.74
N GLU A 367 12.59 -30.05 -26.90
CA GLU A 367 14.02 -29.72 -27.05
C GLU A 367 14.32 -28.27 -26.66
N LYS A 368 13.44 -27.32 -27.04
CA LYS A 368 13.69 -25.88 -26.86
C LYS A 368 13.13 -25.31 -25.56
N GLN A 369 11.98 -25.79 -25.13
CA GLN A 369 11.17 -25.23 -24.04
C GLN A 369 10.50 -26.35 -23.23
N GLY A 370 11.20 -27.48 -23.04
CA GLY A 370 10.64 -28.65 -22.36
C GLY A 370 10.30 -28.36 -20.90
N ASP A 371 9.02 -28.28 -20.60
CA ASP A 371 8.47 -28.24 -19.25
C ASP A 371 7.95 -29.62 -18.81
N ALA A 372 7.56 -29.73 -17.54
CA ALA A 372 7.04 -30.98 -16.98
C ALA A 372 5.83 -31.52 -17.76
N ARG A 373 4.98 -30.64 -18.31
CA ARG A 373 3.80 -31.02 -19.11
C ARG A 373 4.23 -31.58 -20.46
N ALA A 374 5.14 -30.92 -21.18
CA ALA A 374 5.68 -31.38 -22.45
C ALA A 374 6.33 -32.78 -22.34
N TYR A 375 7.14 -33.01 -21.31
CA TYR A 375 7.75 -34.32 -21.08
C TYR A 375 6.72 -35.39 -20.70
N THR A 376 5.69 -35.04 -19.92
CA THR A 376 4.61 -35.97 -19.57
C THR A 376 3.79 -36.36 -20.80
N LEU A 377 3.51 -35.40 -21.71
CA LEU A 377 2.84 -35.68 -22.97
C LEU A 377 3.70 -36.56 -23.88
N MET A 378 5.01 -36.33 -23.95
CA MET A 378 5.92 -37.22 -24.68
C MET A 378 5.91 -38.64 -24.10
N ALA A 379 5.94 -38.79 -22.78
CA ALA A 379 5.82 -40.10 -22.14
C ALA A 379 4.51 -40.82 -22.51
N ALA A 380 3.39 -40.09 -22.59
CA ALA A 380 2.10 -40.62 -23.01
C ALA A 380 2.10 -41.05 -24.48
N ILE A 381 2.75 -40.27 -25.36
CA ILE A 381 2.93 -40.59 -26.78
C ILE A 381 3.76 -41.87 -26.95
N GLU A 382 4.93 -41.96 -26.30
CA GLU A 382 5.79 -43.15 -26.38
C GLU A 382 5.07 -44.41 -25.92
N ARG A 383 4.30 -44.31 -24.82
CA ARG A 383 3.48 -45.43 -24.34
C ARG A 383 2.41 -45.83 -25.36
N GLY A 384 1.74 -44.85 -25.97
CA GLY A 384 0.72 -45.09 -26.99
C GLY A 384 1.27 -45.72 -28.28
N GLU A 385 2.52 -45.40 -28.63
CA GLU A 385 3.22 -45.98 -29.79
C GLU A 385 3.85 -47.35 -29.49
N GLY A 386 3.77 -47.85 -28.24
CA GLY A 386 4.26 -49.16 -27.85
C GLY A 386 5.75 -49.20 -27.48
N ALA A 387 6.34 -48.07 -27.07
CA ALA A 387 7.70 -48.05 -26.55
C ALA A 387 7.82 -48.85 -25.23
N SER A 388 9.05 -49.27 -24.90
CA SER A 388 9.31 -50.00 -23.65
C SER A 388 9.09 -49.13 -22.42
N ASP A 389 8.78 -49.77 -21.29
CA ASP A 389 8.59 -49.07 -20.01
C ASP A 389 9.82 -48.25 -19.60
N ALA A 390 11.03 -48.71 -19.94
CA ALA A 390 12.27 -47.96 -19.71
C ALA A 390 12.27 -46.59 -20.41
N VAL A 391 11.79 -46.51 -21.66
CA VAL A 391 11.69 -45.24 -22.41
C VAL A 391 10.66 -44.32 -21.78
N VAL A 392 9.49 -44.85 -21.41
CA VAL A 392 8.42 -44.07 -20.76
C VAL A 392 8.90 -43.51 -19.42
N GLN A 393 9.56 -44.34 -18.60
CA GLN A 393 10.14 -43.92 -17.32
C GLN A 393 11.24 -42.86 -17.52
N GLY A 394 12.07 -43.00 -18.56
CA GLY A 394 13.08 -41.99 -18.92
C GLY A 394 12.47 -40.60 -19.16
N TRP A 395 11.31 -40.52 -19.83
CA TRP A 395 10.60 -39.26 -20.03
C TRP A 395 9.95 -38.72 -18.74
N LEU A 396 9.34 -39.59 -17.94
CA LEU A 396 8.76 -39.18 -16.64
C LEU A 396 9.84 -38.69 -15.67
N ALA A 397 11.03 -39.30 -15.67
CA ALA A 397 12.17 -38.84 -14.89
C ALA A 397 12.66 -37.45 -15.33
N LYS A 398 12.64 -37.16 -16.64
CA LYS A 398 12.90 -35.80 -17.15
C LYS A 398 11.83 -34.81 -16.68
N ALA A 399 10.55 -35.20 -16.71
CA ALA A 399 9.45 -34.35 -16.26
C ALA A 399 9.58 -33.92 -14.79
N LEU A 400 10.06 -34.79 -13.90
CA LEU A 400 10.26 -34.48 -12.47
C LEU A 400 11.29 -33.37 -12.23
N ASN A 401 12.30 -33.26 -13.10
CA ASN A 401 13.37 -32.27 -12.99
C ASN A 401 13.12 -31.03 -13.86
N ALA A 402 12.06 -31.03 -14.66
CA ALA A 402 11.72 -29.95 -15.56
C ALA A 402 10.99 -28.82 -14.82
N PRO A 403 11.10 -27.57 -15.30
CA PRO A 403 10.25 -26.48 -14.81
C PRO A 403 8.77 -26.82 -15.07
N ARG A 404 7.86 -26.31 -14.23
CA ARG A 404 6.41 -26.56 -14.36
C ARG A 404 5.71 -25.77 -15.48
N GLY A 405 6.45 -24.97 -16.23
CA GLY A 405 5.91 -24.06 -17.24
C GLY A 405 5.43 -22.73 -16.65
N PRO A 406 4.66 -21.93 -17.41
CA PRO A 406 4.07 -20.69 -16.94
C PRO A 406 3.09 -20.92 -15.79
N GLN A 407 3.06 -20.01 -14.82
CA GLN A 407 2.19 -20.04 -13.65
C GLN A 407 1.69 -18.62 -13.33
N TRP A 408 0.76 -18.49 -12.40
CA TRP A 408 0.37 -17.17 -11.88
C TRP A 408 1.46 -16.66 -10.96
N VAL A 409 2.14 -15.58 -11.35
CA VAL A 409 3.22 -14.96 -10.59
C VAL A 409 2.83 -13.53 -10.25
N CYS A 410 3.04 -13.12 -8.99
CA CYS A 410 2.82 -11.74 -8.58
C CYS A 410 3.94 -10.84 -9.11
N ASP A 411 3.62 -9.83 -9.91
CA ASP A 411 4.57 -8.86 -10.46
C ASP A 411 5.25 -8.00 -9.37
N ASN A 412 4.68 -7.93 -8.15
CA ASN A 412 5.24 -7.15 -7.04
C ASN A 412 6.21 -7.96 -6.17
N CYS A 413 5.83 -9.17 -5.75
CA CYS A 413 6.63 -9.97 -4.81
C CYS A 413 7.22 -11.25 -5.42
N HIS A 414 6.91 -11.56 -6.69
CA HIS A 414 7.33 -12.76 -7.42
C HIS A 414 6.88 -14.09 -6.81
N ASP A 415 5.92 -14.03 -5.90
CA ASP A 415 5.29 -15.21 -5.31
C ASP A 415 4.44 -15.94 -6.36
N ILE A 416 4.56 -17.26 -6.38
CA ILE A 416 3.84 -18.16 -7.29
C ILE A 416 2.51 -18.55 -6.63
N GLN A 417 1.42 -18.46 -7.39
CA GLN A 417 0.07 -18.80 -6.95
C GLN A 417 -0.48 -19.92 -7.83
N ALA A 418 -1.16 -20.89 -7.23
CA ALA A 418 -1.76 -22.01 -7.97
C ALA A 418 -2.95 -21.56 -8.82
N GLU A 419 -3.75 -20.63 -8.29
CA GLU A 419 -4.94 -20.08 -8.96
C GLU A 419 -4.89 -18.57 -9.03
N TRP A 420 -5.57 -18.01 -10.04
CA TRP A 420 -5.74 -16.57 -10.12
C TRP A 420 -6.65 -16.04 -8.99
N ALA A 421 -6.14 -15.02 -8.29
CA ALA A 421 -6.86 -14.22 -7.32
C ALA A 421 -6.72 -12.72 -7.60
N PRO A 422 -7.70 -11.89 -7.22
CA PRO A 422 -7.61 -10.43 -7.40
C PRO A 422 -6.53 -9.77 -6.53
N VAL A 423 -6.15 -10.43 -5.42
CA VAL A 423 -5.16 -9.97 -4.44
C VAL A 423 -4.15 -11.08 -4.25
N CYS A 424 -2.86 -10.75 -4.30
CA CYS A 424 -1.78 -11.70 -4.00
C CYS A 424 -1.88 -12.16 -2.53
N GLN A 425 -1.86 -13.48 -2.28
CA GLN A 425 -2.03 -14.03 -0.94
C GLN A 425 -0.79 -13.79 -0.05
N ASN A 426 0.39 -13.61 -0.64
CA ASN A 426 1.62 -13.32 0.09
C ASN A 426 1.75 -11.83 0.47
N CYS A 427 1.77 -10.94 -0.53
CA CYS A 427 2.04 -9.51 -0.27
C CYS A 427 0.79 -8.62 -0.17
N GLY A 428 -0.42 -9.14 -0.43
CA GLY A 428 -1.66 -8.37 -0.36
C GLY A 428 -1.86 -7.33 -1.46
N SER A 429 -1.05 -7.36 -2.52
CA SER A 429 -1.16 -6.40 -3.63
C SER A 429 -2.30 -6.74 -4.59
N PHE A 430 -3.08 -5.73 -4.97
CA PHE A 430 -4.26 -5.87 -5.85
C PHE A 430 -3.89 -5.78 -7.35
N ASP A 431 -4.48 -6.65 -8.18
CA ASP A 431 -4.29 -6.71 -9.65
C ASP A 431 -2.81 -6.78 -10.05
N THR A 432 -2.09 -7.74 -9.48
CA THR A 432 -0.64 -7.96 -9.73
C THR A 432 -0.29 -9.36 -10.22
N LEU A 433 -1.25 -10.28 -10.35
CA LEU A 433 -0.97 -11.62 -10.86
C LEU A 433 -0.94 -11.63 -12.39
N SER A 434 0.13 -12.17 -12.95
CA SER A 434 0.33 -12.34 -14.39
C SER A 434 0.71 -13.79 -14.70
N TRP A 435 0.34 -14.29 -15.88
CA TRP A 435 0.67 -15.64 -16.32
C TRP A 435 2.02 -15.63 -17.04
N GLN A 436 3.06 -16.14 -16.38
CA GLN A 436 4.44 -16.10 -16.87
C GLN A 436 5.28 -17.25 -16.29
N THR A 437 6.41 -17.56 -16.95
CA THR A 437 7.39 -18.51 -16.42
C THR A 437 8.10 -17.90 -15.20
N PRO A 438 8.07 -18.55 -14.03
CA PRO A 438 8.77 -18.05 -12.85
C PRO A 438 10.28 -17.93 -13.08
N GLN A 439 10.91 -16.88 -12.53
CA GLN A 439 12.36 -16.68 -12.63
C GLN A 439 13.15 -17.73 -11.85
N THR A 440 12.60 -18.18 -10.71
CA THR A 440 13.11 -19.29 -9.93
C THR A 440 12.13 -20.45 -10.08
N PRO A 441 12.41 -21.43 -10.96
CA PRO A 441 11.51 -22.56 -11.15
C PRO A 441 11.41 -23.36 -9.85
N GLU A 442 10.18 -23.68 -9.42
CA GLU A 442 9.96 -24.71 -8.41
C GLU A 442 10.36 -26.06 -8.99
N ILE A 443 11.61 -26.47 -8.75
CA ILE A 443 12.04 -27.84 -8.97
C ILE A 443 11.47 -28.67 -7.81
N ALA A 444 10.83 -29.79 -8.12
CA ALA A 444 10.32 -30.71 -7.10
C ALA A 444 11.43 -31.03 -6.08
N THR A 445 11.11 -30.94 -4.79
CA THR A 445 12.06 -31.06 -3.68
C THR A 445 12.98 -32.28 -3.81
N ALA A 446 14.28 -32.05 -3.60
CA ALA A 446 15.42 -32.94 -3.89
C ALA A 446 15.41 -34.34 -3.24
N THR A 447 14.46 -34.66 -2.34
CA THR A 447 14.43 -35.93 -1.61
C THR A 447 14.01 -37.14 -2.46
N GLY A 448 13.16 -36.96 -3.48
CA GLY A 448 12.85 -38.04 -4.44
C GLY A 448 13.94 -38.26 -5.50
N VAL A 449 14.79 -37.26 -5.72
CA VAL A 449 15.75 -37.16 -6.83
C VAL A 449 17.00 -38.03 -6.61
N HIS A 450 17.44 -38.19 -5.35
CA HIS A 450 18.66 -38.95 -5.04
C HIS A 450 18.49 -40.48 -5.08
N MET A 451 17.25 -40.99 -5.09
CA MET A 451 16.97 -42.43 -5.10
C MET A 451 16.81 -43.00 -6.52
N LEU A 452 16.58 -42.15 -7.54
CA LEU A 452 16.31 -42.57 -8.91
C LEU A 452 17.50 -43.26 -9.62
N PRO A 453 18.76 -42.78 -9.50
CA PRO A 453 19.91 -43.48 -10.09
C PRO A 453 20.12 -44.90 -9.54
N LEU A 454 19.72 -45.14 -8.29
CA LEU A 454 19.83 -46.45 -7.64
C LEU A 454 18.74 -47.42 -8.11
N ILE A 455 17.55 -46.91 -8.46
CA ILE A 455 16.44 -47.72 -8.96
C ILE A 455 16.66 -48.08 -10.44
N VAL A 456 17.11 -47.11 -11.25
CA VAL A 456 17.40 -47.36 -12.67
C VAL A 456 18.63 -48.25 -12.83
N GLY A 457 19.69 -48.04 -12.06
CA GLY A 457 20.87 -48.92 -12.06
C GLY A 457 20.55 -50.35 -11.61
N ALA A 458 19.61 -50.54 -10.67
CA ALA A 458 19.18 -51.87 -10.25
C ALA A 458 18.34 -52.62 -11.30
N LEU A 459 17.68 -51.90 -12.22
CA LEU A 459 16.92 -52.51 -13.32
C LEU A 459 17.83 -52.88 -14.50
N GLU A 460 18.89 -52.10 -14.75
CA GLU A 460 19.94 -52.45 -15.73
C GLU A 460 20.69 -53.73 -15.29
N ASP A 461 21.03 -53.87 -14.00
CA ASP A 461 21.72 -55.03 -13.43
C ASP A 461 20.89 -56.34 -13.54
N GLN A 462 19.55 -56.23 -13.53
CA GLN A 462 18.66 -57.39 -13.72
C GLN A 462 18.48 -57.80 -15.18
N SER A 463 18.70 -56.89 -16.13
CA SER A 463 18.54 -57.18 -17.56
C SER A 463 19.68 -58.01 -18.16
N GLU A 464 20.88 -57.99 -17.55
CA GLU A 464 22.01 -58.80 -18.00
C GLU A 464 21.99 -60.26 -17.46
N THR A 465 21.11 -60.58 -16.51
CA THR A 465 21.14 -61.91 -15.84
C THR A 465 20.22 -62.95 -16.50
N GLU A 466 19.33 -62.58 -17.44
CA GLU A 466 18.36 -63.51 -18.05
C GLU A 466 18.75 -64.07 -19.43
N GLU A 467 19.88 -63.69 -20.03
CA GLU A 467 20.34 -64.26 -21.30
C GLU A 467 21.64 -65.08 -21.16
N ALA A 468 21.54 -66.25 -20.54
CA ALA A 468 22.52 -67.34 -20.72
C ALA A 468 21.90 -68.74 -20.55
N SER A 469 21.41 -69.27 -21.68
CA SER A 469 21.53 -70.67 -22.14
C SER A 469 20.72 -71.79 -21.45
N ASP A 470 19.78 -72.32 -22.25
CA ASP A 470 19.11 -73.61 -22.14
C ASP A 470 20.02 -74.85 -22.31
N THR A 471 19.49 -75.98 -21.82
CA THR A 471 19.64 -77.40 -22.25
C THR A 471 20.89 -78.23 -21.95
N GLU A 472 20.69 -79.30 -21.13
CA GLU A 472 21.13 -80.67 -21.45
C GLU A 472 20.19 -81.71 -20.76
N GLU A 473 19.71 -82.69 -21.52
CA GLU A 473 18.98 -83.89 -21.07
C GLU A 473 19.95 -85.00 -20.61
N VAL A 474 19.48 -85.90 -19.71
CA VAL A 474 19.53 -87.38 -19.75
C VAL A 474 19.50 -88.00 -18.33
N GLU A 475 18.32 -88.52 -17.98
CA GLU A 475 17.98 -89.90 -17.56
C GLU A 475 18.76 -90.73 -16.48
N VAL A 476 17.95 -91.22 -15.52
CA VAL A 476 17.90 -92.49 -14.72
C VAL A 476 18.83 -92.76 -13.49
N ASP A 477 18.15 -92.91 -12.34
CA ASP A 477 18.13 -94.05 -11.39
C ASP A 477 18.63 -93.91 -9.93
N GLU A 478 17.91 -94.66 -9.09
CA GLU A 478 18.24 -95.23 -7.77
C GLU A 478 17.97 -94.46 -6.46
N VAL A 479 16.78 -94.77 -5.91
CA VAL A 479 16.43 -95.14 -4.51
C VAL A 479 17.56 -95.08 -3.46
N ILE A 480 17.30 -94.43 -2.32
CA ILE A 480 17.46 -94.97 -0.94
C ILE A 480 16.64 -94.14 0.06
N ASP A 481 15.82 -94.86 0.81
CA ASP A 481 15.07 -94.49 2.00
C ASP A 481 16.00 -94.36 3.22
N ALA A 482 15.83 -93.33 4.04
CA ALA A 482 16.27 -93.35 5.44
C ALA A 482 15.50 -92.32 6.28
N SER A 483 14.57 -92.86 7.05
CA SER A 483 13.86 -92.26 8.17
C SER A 483 14.81 -91.76 9.26
N ALA A 484 14.48 -90.64 9.93
CA ALA A 484 14.62 -90.50 11.39
C ALA A 484 13.95 -89.21 11.89
N GLU A 485 13.22 -89.38 12.98
CA GLU A 485 12.30 -88.49 13.66
C GLU A 485 13.04 -87.66 14.75
N PRO A 486 12.38 -86.98 15.71
CA PRO A 486 12.56 -85.56 16.03
C PRO A 486 13.36 -85.30 17.32
N VAL A 487 13.72 -84.05 17.62
CA VAL A 487 14.00 -83.60 18.99
C VAL A 487 13.38 -82.23 19.27
N ASP A 488 12.68 -82.24 20.39
CA ASP A 488 11.86 -81.25 21.07
C ASP A 488 12.68 -80.23 21.88
N ALA A 489 11.96 -79.17 22.27
CA ALA A 489 12.11 -78.35 23.47
C ALA A 489 13.20 -77.27 23.57
N GLY A 490 12.75 -76.06 23.91
CA GLY A 490 13.60 -75.08 24.57
C GLY A 490 13.05 -73.66 24.59
N ASP A 491 12.10 -73.40 25.48
CA ASP A 491 11.81 -72.12 26.13
C ASP A 491 13.00 -71.12 26.16
N GLU A 492 12.75 -69.82 25.92
CA GLU A 492 12.78 -68.84 27.02
C GLU A 492 12.32 -67.43 26.61
N LYS A 493 11.58 -66.84 27.55
CA LYS A 493 11.09 -65.46 27.59
C LYS A 493 12.20 -64.46 27.92
N ARG A 494 11.86 -63.19 27.66
CA ARG A 494 12.20 -61.95 28.41
C ARG A 494 13.52 -61.23 28.06
N ALA A 495 13.39 -60.06 27.46
CA ALA A 495 13.38 -58.77 28.18
C ALA A 495 12.63 -57.71 27.36
#